data_AF-E5BEY8-F1
#
_entry.id   AF-E5BEY8-F1
#
_cell.length_a   1.000
_cell.length_b   1.000
_cell.length_c   1.000
_cell.angle_alpha   90.00
_cell.angle_beta   90.00
_cell.angle_gamma   90.00
#
_symmetry.space_group_name_H-M   'P 1'
#
loop_
_entity.id
_entity.type
_entity.pdbx_description
1 polymer ?
#
loop_
_entity_poly.entity_id
_entity_poly.type
_entity_poly.pdbx_seq_one_letter_code
_entity_poly.pdbx_strand_id
1 'polypeptide(L)' 'MKILNCWRKIMWKCKCCGSTDFIERVVGGYEKYSGYDKNGYPKELEETDYETIIECNNCGNYKDGSDDIKNIADWIEEEK' A
#
# COMPACT_ATOMS: atom_id res chain seq x y z
N MET A 1 -25.92 11.63 21.63
CA MET A 1 -24.80 10.72 21.94
C MET A 1 -24.44 9.97 20.66
N LYS A 2 -23.38 10.39 19.95
CA LYS A 2 -22.80 9.63 18.84
C LYS A 2 -21.35 9.41 19.20
N ILE A 3 -21.03 8.22 19.70
CA ILE A 3 -19.65 7.76 19.81
C ILE A 3 -19.23 7.46 18.36
N LEU A 4 -18.73 8.47 17.66
CA LEU A 4 -17.97 8.24 16.43
C LEU A 4 -16.60 7.79 16.92
N ASN A 5 -16.37 6.48 16.88
CA ASN A 5 -15.06 5.90 17.13
C ASN A 5 -14.02 6.67 16.29
N CYS A 6 -13.15 7.43 16.95
CA CYS A 6 -11.98 8.06 16.34
C CYS A 6 -10.98 6.94 16.00
N TRP A 7 -11.21 6.27 14.87
CA TRP A 7 -10.23 5.39 14.26
C TRP A 7 -9.16 6.28 13.63
N ARG A 8 -7.95 6.30 14.19
CA ARG A 8 -6.77 6.85 13.51
C ARG A 8 -6.64 6.14 12.18
N LYS A 9 -6.84 6.85 11.06
CA LYS A 9 -6.59 6.28 9.73
C LYS A 9 -5.10 6.40 9.47
N ILE A 10 -4.42 5.27 9.61
CA ILE A 10 -2.99 5.15 9.37
C ILE A 10 -2.84 4.26 8.12
N MET A 11 -2.52 4.87 6.97
CA MET A 11 -2.52 4.18 5.68
C MET A 11 -1.63 4.86 4.64
N TRP A 12 -1.16 4.08 3.66
CA TRP A 12 -0.50 4.58 2.46
C TRP A 12 -1.51 5.22 1.51
N LYS A 13 -1.15 6.37 0.94
CA LYS A 13 -1.88 7.01 -0.16
C LYS A 13 -0.99 7.21 -1.36
N CYS A 14 -1.45 6.81 -2.53
CA CYS A 14 -0.74 6.97 -3.78
C CYS A 14 -0.40 8.45 -4.03
N LYS A 15 0.87 8.76 -4.33
CA LYS A 15 1.34 10.11 -4.66
C LYS A 15 0.66 10.70 -5.89
N CYS A 16 0.21 9.86 -6.81
CA CYS A 16 -0.41 10.28 -8.07
C CYS A 16 -1.90 10.59 -7.93
N CYS A 17 -2.67 9.74 -7.22
CA CYS A 17 -4.13 9.85 -7.19
C CYS A 17 -4.77 9.85 -5.78
N GLY A 18 -3.99 9.71 -4.72
CA GLY A 18 -4.48 9.64 -3.35
C GLY A 18 -5.23 8.35 -2.98
N SER A 19 -5.34 7.39 -3.90
CA SER A 19 -5.95 6.08 -3.64
C SER A 19 -5.14 5.31 -2.58
N THR A 20 -5.84 4.47 -1.82
CA THR A 20 -5.28 3.54 -0.84
C THR A 20 -5.25 2.11 -1.37
N ASP A 21 -5.61 1.91 -2.64
CA ASP A 21 -5.73 0.59 -3.29
C ASP A 21 -4.44 0.24 -4.06
N PHE A 22 -3.75 -0.79 -3.60
CA PHE A 22 -2.47 -1.26 -4.11
C PHE A 22 -2.51 -2.77 -4.38
N ILE A 23 -1.72 -3.21 -5.36
CA ILE A 23 -1.53 -4.61 -5.75
C ILE A 23 -0.04 -4.85 -5.97
N GLU A 24 0.39 -6.10 -5.85
CA GLU A 24 1.74 -6.53 -6.24
C GLU A 24 1.69 -7.37 -7.50
N ARG A 25 2.55 -7.02 -8.46
CA ARG A 25 2.81 -7.87 -9.62
C ARG A 25 3.82 -8.93 -9.22
N VAL A 26 3.42 -10.18 -9.36
CA VAL A 26 4.27 -11.36 -9.13
C VAL A 26 4.44 -12.13 -10.44
N VAL A 27 5.50 -12.94 -10.55
CA VAL A 27 5.68 -13.85 -11.68
C VAL A 27 4.53 -14.85 -11.71
N GLY A 28 3.55 -14.61 -12.58
CA GLY A 28 2.35 -15.45 -12.71
C GLY A 28 1.02 -14.75 -12.41
N GLY A 29 1.00 -13.46 -12.04
CA GLY A 29 -0.24 -12.72 -11.86
C GLY A 29 -0.15 -11.48 -10.96
N TYR A 30 -1.23 -11.24 -10.23
CA TYR A 30 -1.36 -10.13 -9.30
C TYR A 30 -1.79 -10.66 -7.94
N GLU A 31 -1.10 -10.24 -6.90
CA GLU A 31 -1.49 -10.46 -5.52
C GLU A 31 -2.00 -9.16 -4.90
N LYS A 32 -3.00 -9.28 -4.03
CA LYS A 32 -3.58 -8.14 -3.33
C LYS A 32 -3.53 -8.38 -1.84
N TYR A 33 -2.88 -7.48 -1.13
CA TYR A 33 -2.77 -7.54 0.33
C TYR A 33 -3.76 -6.60 1.00
N SER A 34 -4.16 -6.92 2.22
CA SER A 34 -5.04 -6.05 3.03
C SER A 34 -4.39 -4.70 3.38
N GLY A 35 -3.06 -4.61 3.25
CA GLY A 35 -2.31 -3.36 3.24
C GLY A 35 -0.87 -3.54 3.70
N TYR A 36 -0.19 -2.41 3.81
CA TYR A 36 1.21 -2.32 4.20
C TYR A 36 1.34 -1.63 5.57
N ASP A 37 2.37 -1.99 6.32
CA ASP A 37 2.76 -1.33 7.56
C ASP A 37 3.47 0.02 7.27
N LYS A 38 3.82 0.76 8.33
CA LYS A 38 4.49 2.07 8.21
C LYS A 38 5.89 2.00 7.58
N ASN A 39 6.51 0.82 7.64
CA ASN A 39 7.83 0.59 7.09
C ASN A 39 7.76 0.18 5.62
N GLY A 40 6.57 -0.12 5.11
CA GLY A 40 6.32 -0.53 3.73
C GLY A 40 6.22 -2.04 3.55
N TYR A 41 6.15 -2.83 4.62
CA TYR A 41 6.04 -4.29 4.55
C TYR A 41 4.57 -4.74 4.46
N PRO A 42 4.24 -5.76 3.65
CA PRO A 42 2.93 -6.37 3.63
C PRO A 42 2.53 -6.89 5.02
N LYS A 43 1.28 -6.66 5.45
CA LYS A 43 0.80 -7.06 6.79
C LYS A 43 0.45 -8.54 6.95
N GLU A 44 0.26 -9.27 5.86
CA GLU A 44 -0.32 -10.62 5.86
C GLU A 44 0.58 -11.71 5.24
N LEU A 45 1.82 -11.39 4.88
CA LEU A 45 2.77 -12.37 4.33
C LEU A 45 4.01 -12.53 5.20
N GLU A 46 4.48 -13.78 5.30
CA GLU A 46 5.89 -14.08 5.52
C GLU A 46 6.66 -13.64 4.27
N GLU A 47 7.80 -12.95 4.45
CA GLU A 47 8.64 -12.45 3.36
C GLU A 47 8.83 -13.51 2.28
N THR A 48 8.29 -13.25 1.08
CA THR A 48 8.54 -14.13 -0.07
C THR A 48 9.68 -13.54 -0.89
N ASP A 49 10.73 -14.32 -1.14
CA ASP A 49 11.95 -13.95 -1.87
C ASP A 49 11.75 -13.66 -3.38
N TYR A 50 10.54 -13.30 -3.82
CA TYR A 50 10.26 -13.02 -5.23
C TYR A 50 10.35 -11.52 -5.53
N GLU A 51 10.92 -11.17 -6.67
CA GLU A 51 10.91 -9.79 -7.16
C GLU A 51 9.45 -9.37 -7.45
N THR A 52 8.89 -8.51 -6.59
CA THR A 52 7.54 -7.95 -6.79
C THR A 52 7.60 -6.48 -7.17
N ILE A 53 6.58 -6.01 -7.89
CA ILE A 53 6.39 -4.58 -8.19
C ILE A 53 5.09 -4.13 -7.56
N ILE A 54 5.17 -3.16 -6.65
CA ILE A 54 3.99 -2.52 -6.07
C ILE A 54 3.40 -1.51 -7.07
N GLU A 55 2.10 -1.64 -7.31
CA GLU A 55 1.35 -0.77 -8.22
C GLU A 55 0.07 -0.24 -7.54
N CYS A 56 -0.24 1.03 -7.78
CA CYS A 56 -1.55 1.57 -7.43
C CYS A 56 -2.62 1.07 -8.42
N ASN A 57 -3.54 0.25 -7.93
CA ASN A 57 -4.59 -0.38 -8.73
C ASN A 57 -5.57 0.63 -9.37
N ASN A 58 -5.66 1.85 -8.82
CA ASN A 58 -6.56 2.87 -9.33
C ASN A 58 -5.99 3.66 -10.53
N CYS A 59 -4.68 3.89 -10.58
CA CYS A 59 -4.06 4.76 -11.58
C CYS A 59 -2.89 4.14 -12.33
N GLY A 60 -2.48 2.93 -11.97
CA GLY A 60 -1.33 2.23 -12.53
C GLY A 60 0.00 2.87 -12.18
N ASN A 61 0.10 3.67 -11.11
CA ASN A 61 1.36 4.24 -10.66
C ASN A 61 2.24 3.14 -10.03
N TYR A 62 3.41 2.89 -10.60
CA TYR A 62 4.41 1.93 -10.11
C TYR A 62 5.83 2.48 -10.31
N LYS A 63 6.82 1.87 -9.67
CA LYS A 63 8.24 2.15 -9.88
C LYS A 63 8.95 0.89 -10.36
N ASP A 64 9.54 0.96 -11.56
CA ASP A 64 10.27 -0.17 -12.13
C ASP A 64 11.49 -0.54 -11.27
N GLY A 65 11.70 -1.85 -11.06
CA GLY A 65 12.79 -2.39 -10.25
C GLY A 65 12.72 -2.05 -8.75
N SER A 66 11.55 -1.73 -8.21
CA SER A 66 11.39 -1.50 -6.77
C SER A 66 10.07 -2.04 -6.23
N ASP A 67 10.19 -2.72 -5.10
CA ASP A 67 9.15 -3.24 -4.22
C ASP A 67 8.84 -2.32 -3.04
N ASP A 68 9.44 -1.12 -2.95
CA ASP A 68 9.20 -0.21 -1.84
C ASP A 68 8.03 0.74 -2.14
N ILE A 69 6.92 0.56 -1.43
CA ILE A 69 5.70 1.37 -1.55
C ILE A 69 5.96 2.86 -1.31
N LYS A 70 7.00 3.23 -0.53
CA LYS A 70 7.42 4.63 -0.32
C LYS A 70 7.76 5.36 -1.62
N ASN A 71 8.16 4.63 -2.65
CA ASN A 71 8.47 5.23 -3.94
C ASN A 71 7.21 5.80 -4.62
N ILE A 72 6.05 5.20 -4.40
CA ILE A 72 4.81 5.53 -5.13
C ILE A 72 3.69 6.08 -4.23
N ALA A 73 3.84 6.01 -2.92
CA ALA A 73 2.84 6.42 -1.95
C ALA A 73 3.46 7.12 -0.74
N ASP A 74 2.65 7.92 -0.05
CA ASP A 74 3.00 8.57 1.21
C ASP A 74 2.21 7.93 2.36
N TRP A 75 2.90 7.68 3.48
CA TRP A 75 2.26 7.24 4.71
C TRP A 75 1.59 8.43 5.38
N ILE A 76 0.29 8.34 5.60
CA ILE A 76 -0.49 9.41 6.23
C ILE A 76 -1.01 8.94 7.59
N GLU A 77 -0.68 9.71 8.61
CA GLU A 77 -1.26 9.62 9.95
C GLU A 77 -2.34 10.70 10.07
N GLU A 78 -3.58 10.37 9.70
CA GLU A 78 -4.70 11.30 9.87
C GLU A 78 -5.14 11.31 11.35
N GLU A 79 -4.67 12.30 12.09
CA GLU A 79 -5.23 12.70 13.39
C GLU A 79 -6.44 13.60 13.16
N LYS A 80 -7.63 13.20 13.66
CA LYS A 80 -8.77 14.09 13.88
C LYS A 80 -9.47 13.76 15.19
#